data_AF-A0A7C2V673-F1
#
_entry.id   AF-A0A7C2V673-F1
#
_cell.length_a   1.000
_cell.length_b   1.000
_cell.length_c   1.000
_cell.angle_alpha   90.00
_cell.angle_beta   90.00
_cell.angle_gamma   90.00
#
_symmetry.space_group_name_H-M   'P 1'
#
loop_
_entity.id
_entity.type
_entity.pdbx_description
1 polymer ?
#
loop_
_entity_poly.entity_id
_entity_poly.type
_entity_poly.pdbx_seq_one_letter_code
_entity_poly.pdbx_strand_id
1 'polypeptide(L)'
;MNPQTVADLFRRKAATWEADGSIQKHVSDLGLEGLADELAADPGFGEVCELLRKRGDFDLRVVIEQSIMPYLNIDFGVPLQGLLDFLVDACREACSKKRFKLALPSRLPLFLHRK
;
A
#
# COMPACT_ATOMS: atom_id res chain seq x y z
N MET A 1 -1.31 -4.00 -15.90
CA MET A 1 -1.89 -2.73 -15.40
C MET A 1 -3.39 -2.75 -15.58
N ASN A 2 -4.09 -3.29 -14.59
CA ASN A 2 -5.54 -3.29 -14.55
C ASN A 2 -6.00 -2.51 -13.30
N PRO A 3 -6.55 -1.28 -13.44
CA PRO A 3 -7.11 -0.52 -12.32
C PRO A 3 -8.13 -1.32 -11.50
N GLN A 4 -8.82 -2.27 -12.13
CA GLN A 4 -9.73 -3.18 -11.44
C GLN A 4 -9.01 -4.06 -10.42
N THR A 5 -7.78 -4.54 -10.73
CA THR A 5 -6.99 -5.35 -9.79
C THR A 5 -6.55 -4.54 -8.58
N VAL A 6 -6.20 -3.27 -8.76
CA VAL A 6 -5.91 -2.35 -7.65
C VAL A 6 -7.17 -2.13 -6.83
N ALA A 7 -8.31 -1.87 -7.47
CA ALA A 7 -9.59 -1.70 -6.79
C ALA A 7 -9.97 -2.93 -5.96
N ASP A 8 -9.83 -4.13 -6.53
CA ASP A 8 -10.16 -5.39 -5.86
C ASP A 8 -9.24 -5.66 -4.67
N LEU A 9 -7.96 -5.28 -4.75
CA LEU A 9 -7.04 -5.32 -3.60
C LEU A 9 -7.57 -4.45 -2.47
N PHE A 10 -7.88 -3.19 -2.75
CA PHE A 10 -8.35 -2.26 -1.73
C PHE A 10 -9.74 -2.61 -1.18
N ARG A 11 -10.64 -3.19 -1.97
CA ARG A 11 -11.91 -3.74 -1.46
C ARG A 11 -11.69 -4.88 -0.47
N ARG A 12 -10.83 -5.84 -0.79
CA ARG A 12 -10.52 -6.97 0.12
C ARG A 12 -9.88 -6.47 1.41
N LYS A 13 -8.93 -5.54 1.30
CA LYS A 13 -8.27 -4.92 2.45
C LYS A 13 -9.27 -4.15 3.31
N ALA A 14 -10.07 -3.28 2.70
CA ALA A 14 -11.13 -2.54 3.38
C ALA A 14 -12.11 -3.44 4.12
N ALA A 15 -12.58 -4.52 3.49
CA ALA A 15 -13.45 -5.50 4.13
C ALA A 15 -12.78 -6.20 5.33
N THR A 16 -11.48 -6.48 5.24
CA THR A 16 -10.71 -7.08 6.34
C THR A 16 -10.55 -6.10 7.50
N TRP A 17 -10.10 -4.88 7.21
CA TRP A 17 -9.86 -3.83 8.22
C TRP A 17 -11.16 -3.35 8.89
N GLU A 18 -12.28 -3.36 8.16
CA GLU A 18 -13.60 -3.07 8.70
C GLU A 18 -14.05 -4.16 9.66
N ALA A 19 -13.83 -5.44 9.33
CA ALA A 19 -14.13 -6.57 10.23
C ALA A 19 -13.28 -6.54 11.52
N ASP A 20 -12.08 -5.99 11.48
CA ASP A 20 -11.21 -5.76 12.65
C ASP A 20 -11.62 -4.53 13.49
N GLY A 21 -12.65 -3.80 13.05
CA GLY A 21 -13.35 -2.77 13.82
C GLY A 21 -13.62 -1.49 13.02
N SER A 22 -12.62 -0.99 12.29
CA SER A 22 -12.79 0.05 11.28
C SER A 22 -11.48 0.23 10.51
N ILE A 23 -11.60 0.70 9.27
CA ILE A 23 -10.45 1.06 8.43
C ILE A 23 -9.57 2.10 9.15
N GLN A 24 -10.18 3.13 9.74
CA GLN A 24 -9.49 4.22 10.43
C GLN A 24 -8.69 3.71 11.63
N LYS A 25 -9.31 2.84 12.45
CA LYS A 25 -8.64 2.23 13.60
C LYS A 25 -7.46 1.38 13.14
N HIS A 26 -7.65 0.51 12.17
CA HIS A 26 -6.60 -0.37 11.66
C HIS A 26 -5.39 0.41 11.13
N VAL A 27 -5.66 1.42 10.28
CA VAL A 27 -4.64 2.30 9.70
C VAL A 27 -3.90 3.08 10.80
N SER A 28 -4.61 3.54 11.82
CA SER A 28 -4.01 4.26 12.96
C SER A 28 -3.15 3.35 13.83
N ASP A 29 -3.62 2.13 14.10
CA ASP A 29 -2.94 1.16 14.96
C ASP A 29 -1.64 0.64 14.32
N LEU A 30 -1.61 0.45 12.98
CA LEU A 30 -0.40 0.03 12.27
C LEU A 30 0.60 1.16 12.01
N GLY A 31 0.12 2.37 11.80
CA GLY A 31 0.96 3.46 11.31
C GLY A 31 1.50 3.22 9.89
N LEU A 32 2.33 4.16 9.41
CA LEU A 32 2.71 4.23 8.00
C LEU A 32 3.56 3.03 7.56
N GLU A 33 4.60 2.71 8.33
CA GLU A 33 5.53 1.63 7.98
C GLU A 33 4.86 0.25 8.04
N GLY A 34 4.05 0.00 9.08
CA GLY A 34 3.33 -1.27 9.25
C GLY A 34 2.32 -1.49 8.14
N LEU A 35 1.57 -0.45 7.77
CA LEU A 35 0.63 -0.52 6.66
C LEU A 35 1.36 -0.72 5.32
N ALA A 36 2.49 -0.03 5.10
CA ALA A 36 3.30 -0.21 3.91
C ALA A 36 3.81 -1.66 3.77
N ASP A 37 4.27 -2.27 4.87
CA ASP A 37 4.73 -3.67 4.86
C ASP A 37 3.58 -4.65 4.61
N GLU A 38 2.40 -4.41 5.22
CA GLU A 38 1.19 -5.21 4.99
C GLU A 38 0.73 -5.16 3.52
N LEU A 39 0.75 -3.96 2.92
CA LEU A 39 0.41 -3.76 1.52
C LEU A 39 1.45 -4.40 0.59
N ALA A 40 2.74 -4.23 0.87
CA ALA A 40 3.83 -4.78 0.06
C ALA A 40 3.82 -6.32 0.00
N ALA A 41 3.29 -6.97 1.04
CA ALA A 41 3.14 -8.42 1.14
C ALA A 41 1.98 -8.98 0.30
N ASP A 42 1.04 -8.14 -0.17
CA ASP A 42 -0.07 -8.60 -1.02
C ASP A 42 0.45 -9.00 -2.42
N PRO A 43 0.08 -10.19 -2.94
CA PRO A 43 0.49 -10.65 -4.27
C PRO A 43 0.09 -9.68 -5.40
N GLY A 44 -1.02 -8.95 -5.25
CA GLY A 44 -1.51 -7.98 -6.23
C GLY A 44 -0.83 -6.61 -6.16
N PHE A 45 0.01 -6.36 -5.15
CA PHE A 45 0.56 -5.02 -4.90
C PHE A 45 1.49 -4.50 -6.00
N GLY A 46 2.04 -5.38 -6.86
CA GLY A 46 2.83 -4.95 -8.02
C GLY A 46 2.05 -4.04 -8.97
N GLU A 47 0.75 -4.28 -9.13
CA GLU A 47 -0.13 -3.45 -9.97
C GLU A 47 -0.34 -2.05 -9.39
N VAL A 48 -0.30 -1.91 -8.05
CA VAL A 48 -0.36 -0.61 -7.35
C VAL A 48 0.87 0.22 -7.73
N CYS A 49 2.07 -0.37 -7.65
CA CYS A 49 3.30 0.34 -8.01
C CYS A 49 3.36 0.70 -9.49
N GLU A 50 2.86 -0.15 -10.37
CA GLU A 50 2.76 0.16 -11.80
C GLU A 50 1.74 1.27 -12.08
N LEU A 51 0.60 1.30 -11.39
CA LEU A 51 -0.38 2.38 -11.49
C LEU A 51 0.21 3.71 -11.01
N LEU A 52 0.82 3.70 -9.82
CA LEU A 52 1.48 4.86 -9.22
C LEU A 52 2.55 5.44 -10.16
N ARG A 53 3.39 4.58 -10.75
CA ARG A 53 4.45 4.99 -11.67
C ARG A 53 3.92 5.60 -12.97
N LYS A 54 2.81 5.08 -13.50
CA LYS A 54 2.30 5.47 -14.83
C LYS A 54 1.31 6.62 -14.77
N ARG A 55 0.55 6.73 -13.68
CA ARG A 55 -0.58 7.66 -13.57
C ARG A 55 -0.51 8.58 -12.36
N GLY A 56 0.41 8.33 -11.45
CA GLY A 56 0.66 9.18 -10.29
C GLY A 56 -0.31 8.99 -9.14
N ASP A 57 -0.12 9.83 -8.12
CA ASP A 57 -0.82 9.72 -6.84
C ASP A 57 -2.33 10.00 -6.97
N PHE A 58 -2.72 10.91 -7.87
CA PHE A 58 -4.13 11.28 -8.06
C PHE A 58 -5.00 10.12 -8.53
N ASP A 59 -4.57 9.41 -9.58
CA ASP A 59 -5.32 8.26 -10.10
C ASP A 59 -5.36 7.11 -9.09
N LEU A 60 -4.26 6.89 -8.34
CA LEU A 60 -4.26 5.91 -7.27
C LEU A 60 -5.26 6.28 -6.17
N ARG A 61 -5.28 7.55 -5.74
CA ARG A 61 -6.23 8.05 -4.74
C ARG A 61 -7.68 7.79 -5.16
N VAL A 62 -8.04 8.11 -6.40
CA VAL A 62 -9.40 7.91 -6.92
C VAL A 62 -9.80 6.44 -6.87
N VAL A 63 -8.89 5.53 -7.28
CA VAL A 63 -9.16 4.09 -7.25
C VAL A 63 -9.33 3.60 -5.81
N ILE A 64 -8.48 4.04 -4.88
CA ILE A 64 -8.58 3.69 -3.46
C ILE A 64 -9.93 4.17 -2.90
N GLU A 65 -10.24 5.45 -3.10
CA GLU A 65 -11.48 6.07 -2.61
C GLU A 65 -12.71 5.28 -3.07
N GLN A 66 -12.88 5.07 -4.38
CA GLN A 66 -14.01 4.31 -4.93
C GLN A 66 -14.09 2.88 -4.40
N SER A 67 -12.97 2.29 -4.01
CA SER A 67 -12.88 0.91 -3.54
C SER A 67 -13.22 0.76 -2.06
N ILE A 68 -12.88 1.75 -1.24
CA ILE A 68 -13.07 1.69 0.22
C ILE A 68 -14.34 2.41 0.69
N MET A 69 -14.89 3.33 -0.11
CA MET A 69 -16.09 4.11 0.24
C MET A 69 -17.26 3.27 0.79
N PRO A 70 -17.59 2.08 0.26
CA PRO A 70 -18.67 1.25 0.81
C PRO A 70 -18.44 0.72 2.24
N TYR A 71 -17.20 0.77 2.73
CA TYR A 71 -16.76 0.19 4.01
C TYR A 71 -16.49 1.26 5.07
N LEU A 72 -16.62 2.55 4.72
CA LEU A 72 -16.34 3.64 5.64
C LEU A 72 -17.55 3.90 6.53
N ASN A 73 -17.39 3.67 7.83
CA ASN A 73 -18.28 4.22 8.85
C ASN A 73 -17.80 5.64 9.21
N ILE A 74 -18.66 6.64 8.97
CA ILE A 74 -18.34 8.07 9.11
C ILE A 74 -18.25 8.49 10.60
N ASP A 75 -18.55 7.59 11.53
CA ASP A 75 -18.56 7.86 12.97
C ASP A 75 -17.18 8.01 13.61
N PHE A 76 -16.09 7.62 12.92
CA PHE A 76 -14.73 7.77 13.41
C PHE A 76 -14.11 9.06 12.83
N GLY A 77 -13.87 10.05 13.70
CA GLY A 77 -13.49 11.44 13.39
C GLY A 77 -12.15 11.69 12.66
N VAL A 78 -11.66 10.74 11.87
CA VAL A 78 -10.58 10.95 10.90
C VAL A 78 -11.21 11.43 9.58
N PRO A 79 -10.82 12.59 9.05
CA PRO A 79 -11.30 13.06 7.75
C PRO A 79 -10.95 12.06 6.66
N LEU A 80 -11.92 11.74 5.78
CA LEU A 80 -11.71 10.86 4.62
C LEU A 80 -10.49 11.27 3.80
N GLN A 81 -10.29 12.58 3.60
CA GLN A 81 -9.12 13.08 2.88
C GLN A 81 -7.81 12.65 3.53
N GLY A 82 -7.68 12.80 4.84
CA GLY A 82 -6.47 12.42 5.57
C GLY A 82 -6.23 10.92 5.55
N LEU A 83 -7.28 10.10 5.64
CA LEU A 83 -7.18 8.65 5.46
C LEU A 83 -6.65 8.30 4.06
N LEU A 84 -7.20 8.91 3.01
CA LEU A 84 -6.77 8.63 1.63
C LEU A 84 -5.33 9.06 1.37
N ASP A 85 -4.92 10.22 1.87
CA ASP A 85 -3.53 10.69 1.75
C ASP A 85 -2.57 9.71 2.44
N PHE A 86 -2.94 9.25 3.64
CA PHE A 86 -2.16 8.25 4.38
C PHE A 86 -2.02 6.92 3.64
N LEU A 87 -3.12 6.41 3.05
CA LEU A 87 -3.10 5.18 2.26
C LEU A 87 -2.19 5.31 1.02
N VAL A 88 -2.21 6.48 0.36
CA VAL A 88 -1.34 6.76 -0.79
C VAL A 88 0.13 6.84 -0.36
N ASP A 89 0.44 7.49 0.75
CA ASP A 89 1.80 7.55 1.29
C ASP A 89 2.32 6.15 1.70
N ALA A 90 1.47 5.32 2.30
CA ALA A 90 1.83 3.93 2.60
C ALA A 90 2.13 3.14 1.31
N CYS A 91 1.39 3.38 0.23
CA CYS A 91 1.68 2.78 -1.06
C CYS A 91 3.03 3.22 -1.63
N ARG A 92 3.36 4.51 -1.51
CA ARG A 92 4.65 5.07 -1.95
C ARG A 92 5.80 4.43 -1.19
N GLU A 93 5.68 4.34 0.14
CA GLU A 93 6.68 3.71 1.00
C GLU A 93 6.87 2.23 0.63
N ALA A 94 5.77 1.49 0.50
CA ALA A 94 5.79 0.08 0.10
C ALA A 94 6.44 -0.14 -1.28
N CYS A 95 6.12 0.71 -2.27
CA CYS A 95 6.73 0.65 -3.60
C CYS A 95 8.22 1.01 -3.60
N SER A 96 8.63 1.96 -2.76
CA SER A 96 10.05 2.30 -2.55
C SER A 96 10.81 1.09 -1.98
N LYS A 97 10.30 0.47 -0.91
CA LYS A 97 10.89 -0.74 -0.30
C LYS A 97 10.99 -1.91 -1.28
N LYS A 98 9.97 -2.16 -2.11
CA LYS A 98 10.02 -3.21 -3.16
C LYS A 98 11.11 -2.96 -4.19
N ARG A 99 11.34 -1.70 -4.56
CA ARG A 99 12.37 -1.32 -5.53
C ARG A 99 13.78 -1.58 -5.01
N PHE A 100 14.02 -1.40 -3.71
CA PHE A 100 15.29 -1.74 -3.07
C PHE A 100 15.54 -3.25 -2.97
N LYS A 101 14.50 -4.07 -2.75
CA LYS A 101 14.65 -5.54 -2.74
C LYS A 101 15.00 -6.14 -4.11
N LEU A 102 14.51 -5.55 -5.20
CA LEU A 102 14.85 -5.95 -6.58
C LEU A 102 16.19 -5.38 -7.07
N ALA A 103 16.69 -4.31 -6.45
CA ALA A 103 17.96 -3.66 -6.81
C ALA A 103 19.18 -4.23 -6.07
N LEU A 104 19.02 -5.24 -5.22
CA LEU A 104 20.13 -6.03 -4.69
C LEU A 104 20.42 -7.19 -5.64
N PRO A 105 21.44 -7.08 -6.54
CA PRO A 105 21.96 -8.27 -7.17
C PRO A 105 22.51 -9.16 -6.07
N SER A 106 21.88 -10.31 -5.89
CA SER A 106 22.49 -11.48 -5.30
C SER A 106 23.68 -11.89 -6.17
N ARG A 107 24.83 -11.24 -5.97
CA ARG A 107 26.14 -11.78 -6.34
C ARG A 107 27.01 -11.89 -5.09
N LEU A 108 27.50 -13.12 -4.98
CA LEU A 108 28.10 -13.82 -3.86
C LEU A 108 29.59 -13.40 -3.62
N PRO A 109 30.32 -14.05 -2.67
CA PRO A 109 31.43 -13.49 -1.92
C PRO A 109 32.74 -13.48 -2.70
N LEU A 110 33.68 -12.64 -2.28
CA LEU A 110 35.09 -12.76 -2.64
C LEU A 110 35.94 -12.72 -1.36
N PHE A 111 36.24 -13.90 -0.84
CA PHE A 111 37.53 -14.16 -0.23
C PHE A 111 38.61 -13.72 -1.23
N LEU A 112 39.50 -12.82 -0.84
CA LEU A 112 40.84 -12.76 -1.40
C LEU A 112 41.82 -12.14 -0.40
N HIS A 113 42.76 -12.99 -0.02
CA HIS A 113 43.96 -12.76 0.78
C HIS A 113 44.58 -11.36 0.60
N ARG A 114 44.96 -10.74 1.73
CA ARG A 114 46.13 -9.86 1.75
C ARG A 114 47.20 -10.49 2.65
N LYS A 115 48.26 -10.90 1.94
CA LYS A 115 49.68 -11.08 2.31
C LYS A 115 50.03 -11.47 3.73
#